data_AF-A0A1C7MKZ1-F1
#
_entry.id   AF-A0A1C7MKZ1-F1
#
_cell.length_a   1.000
_cell.length_b   1.000
_cell.length_c   1.000
_cell.angle_alpha   90.00
_cell.angle_beta   90.00
_cell.angle_gamma   90.00
#
_symmetry.space_group_name_H-M   'P 1'
#
loop_
_entity.id
_entity.type
_entity.pdbx_description
1 polymer ?
#
loop_
_entity_poly.entity_id
_entity_poly.type
_entity_poly.pdbx_seq_one_letter_code
_entity_poly.pdbx_strand_id
1 'polypeptide(L)'
;MNNVHIALHEAKADYTTVNIDLRNRPEWFAIKVNSAGKVPALAYGGPKVTGEPSPEAFMLAESAAGPLPRRAEALQALLPPSGYAVGEWSIADAALTPVLKFAEMALENGIGTFTEDAGKQALETFRSPKFARLQKYLEDVKARPSFEESYHEVSNICYCLNYMAVYRPNYEGDYHNCIQSNFEVEAGYRGHEKPQSFVELKR
;
A
#
# COMPACT_ATOMS: atom_id res chain seq x y z
N MET A 1 -1.09 -18.27 6.88
CA MET A 1 -0.28 -18.71 5.72
C MET A 1 0.62 -17.54 5.35
N ASN A 2 1.94 -17.73 5.25
CA ASN A 2 2.89 -16.61 5.12
C ASN A 2 3.21 -16.36 3.63
N ASN A 3 2.40 -15.54 2.97
CA ASN A 3 2.44 -15.32 1.52
C ASN A 3 3.81 -14.82 1.02
N VAL A 4 4.59 -14.13 1.88
CA VAL A 4 5.92 -13.61 1.53
C VAL A 4 6.95 -14.72 1.35
N HIS A 5 6.99 -15.75 2.21
CA HIS A 5 7.95 -16.86 2.05
C HIS A 5 7.66 -17.68 0.79
N ILE A 6 6.39 -17.91 0.49
CA ILE A 6 5.99 -18.62 -0.74
C ILE A 6 6.46 -17.82 -1.96
N ALA A 7 6.19 -16.51 -2.00
CA ALA A 7 6.60 -15.65 -3.10
C ALA A 7 8.13 -15.64 -3.32
N LEU A 8 8.91 -15.50 -2.24
CA LEU A 8 10.37 -15.48 -2.32
C LEU A 8 10.95 -16.84 -2.76
N HIS A 9 10.37 -17.94 -2.29
CA HIS A 9 10.78 -19.28 -2.67
C HIS A 9 10.46 -19.57 -4.14
N GLU A 10 9.24 -19.27 -4.61
CA GLU A 10 8.85 -19.42 -6.03
C GLU A 10 9.71 -18.55 -6.96
N ALA A 11 10.05 -17.34 -6.52
CA ALA A 11 10.97 -16.46 -7.24
C ALA A 11 12.43 -16.95 -7.24
N LYS A 12 12.76 -18.01 -6.48
CA LYS A 12 14.13 -18.49 -6.26
C LYS A 12 15.08 -17.38 -5.79
N ALA A 13 14.56 -16.43 -5.01
CA ALA A 13 15.34 -15.33 -4.48
C ALA A 13 16.34 -15.83 -3.42
N ASP A 14 17.53 -15.21 -3.33
CA ASP A 14 18.40 -15.39 -2.16
C ASP A 14 17.90 -14.48 -1.03
N TYR A 15 17.39 -15.07 0.04
CA TYR A 15 16.86 -14.34 1.19
C TYR A 15 17.24 -15.02 2.51
N THR A 16 17.18 -14.26 3.61
CA THR A 16 17.37 -14.76 4.97
C THR A 16 16.08 -14.57 5.77
N THR A 17 15.66 -15.59 6.51
CA THR A 17 14.48 -15.53 7.37
C THR A 17 14.89 -15.14 8.80
N VAL A 18 14.26 -14.09 9.33
CA VAL A 18 14.35 -13.73 10.75
C VAL A 18 13.00 -14.05 11.41
N ASN A 19 12.99 -15.04 12.30
CA ASN A 19 11.77 -15.43 13.01
C ASN A 19 11.56 -14.53 14.24
N ILE A 20 10.39 -13.89 14.31
CA ILE A 20 10.00 -13.03 15.44
C ILE A 20 9.01 -13.79 16.33
N ASP A 21 9.35 -13.96 17.60
CA ASP A 21 8.38 -14.44 18.59
C ASP A 21 7.33 -13.34 18.83
N LEU A 22 6.07 -13.64 18.45
CA LEU A 22 4.98 -12.68 18.55
C LEU A 22 4.50 -12.47 20.00
N ARG A 23 4.80 -13.41 20.91
CA ARG A 23 4.48 -13.31 22.35
C ARG A 23 5.56 -12.56 23.11
N ASN A 24 6.79 -12.60 22.61
CA ASN A 24 7.94 -11.92 23.19
C ASN A 24 8.78 -11.22 22.10
N ARG A 25 8.26 -10.11 21.60
CA ARG A 25 8.87 -9.40 20.48
C ARG A 25 10.13 -8.66 20.93
N PRO A 26 11.23 -8.72 20.17
CA PRO A 26 12.42 -7.96 20.52
C PRO A 26 12.15 -6.46 20.39
N GLU A 27 12.73 -5.66 21.29
CA GLU A 27 12.50 -4.21 21.38
C GLU A 27 12.80 -3.49 20.04
N TRP A 28 13.83 -3.94 19.33
CA TRP A 28 14.22 -3.34 18.05
C TRP A 28 13.17 -3.52 16.94
N PHE A 29 12.26 -4.49 17.03
CA PHE A 29 11.33 -4.79 15.93
C PHE A 29 10.35 -3.65 15.66
N ALA A 30 9.71 -3.13 16.71
CA ALA A 30 8.78 -2.02 16.58
C ALA A 30 9.50 -0.72 16.19
N ILE A 31 10.74 -0.56 16.62
CA ILE A 31 11.53 0.66 16.40
C ILE A 31 12.11 0.70 14.98
N LYS A 32 12.65 -0.42 14.51
CA LYS A 32 13.50 -0.47 13.31
C LYS A 32 12.85 -1.16 12.11
N VAL A 33 11.82 -1.98 12.31
CA VAL A 33 11.17 -2.74 11.22
C VAL A 33 9.78 -2.22 10.91
N ASN A 34 8.90 -2.27 11.90
CA ASN A 34 7.50 -1.91 11.73
C ASN A 34 6.93 -1.36 13.04
N SER A 35 6.68 -0.05 13.09
CA SER A 35 6.09 0.63 14.26
C SER A 35 4.70 0.11 14.63
N ALA A 36 3.96 -0.49 13.70
CA ALA A 36 2.72 -1.19 14.01
C ALA A 36 2.94 -2.53 14.76
N GLY A 37 4.19 -2.98 14.85
CA GLY A 37 4.56 -4.25 15.46
C GLY A 37 3.93 -5.44 14.73
N LYS A 38 3.78 -5.39 13.41
CA LYS A 38 3.14 -6.48 12.64
C LYS A 38 4.14 -7.17 11.70
N VAL A 39 3.95 -8.47 11.52
CA VAL A 39 4.55 -9.29 10.45
C VAL A 39 3.47 -9.56 9.38
N PRO A 40 3.83 -9.83 8.11
CA PRO A 40 5.19 -9.90 7.57
C PRO A 40 5.84 -8.51 7.41
N ALA A 41 7.17 -8.50 7.44
CA ALA A 41 8.01 -7.36 7.09
C ALA A 41 9.30 -7.87 6.41
N LEU A 42 9.81 -7.12 5.45
CA LEU A 42 10.95 -7.44 4.61
C LEU A 42 11.97 -6.30 4.73
N ALA A 43 13.22 -6.64 4.99
CA ALA A 43 14.35 -5.73 4.88
C ALA A 43 15.00 -5.92 3.50
N TYR A 44 15.16 -4.85 2.73
CA TYR A 44 15.72 -4.88 1.39
C TYR A 44 16.96 -3.99 1.27
N GLY A 45 18.06 -4.52 0.72
CA GLY A 45 19.35 -3.83 0.66
C GLY A 45 20.17 -3.92 1.95
N GLY A 46 21.36 -3.32 1.94
CA GLY A 46 22.33 -3.45 3.03
C GLY A 46 23.01 -4.84 3.09
N PRO A 47 23.91 -5.06 4.07
CA PRO A 47 24.59 -6.34 4.25
C PRO A 47 23.64 -7.46 4.72
N LYS A 48 23.93 -8.70 4.32
CA LYS A 48 23.19 -9.90 4.75
C LYS A 48 23.41 -10.14 6.26
N VAL A 49 22.32 -10.16 7.02
CA VAL A 49 22.31 -10.33 8.50
C VAL A 49 21.32 -11.41 8.93
N THR A 50 21.54 -12.03 10.08
CA THR A 50 20.69 -13.12 10.63
C THR A 50 19.85 -12.69 11.84
N GLY A 51 19.63 -11.38 12.02
CA GLY A 51 18.96 -10.83 13.20
C GLY A 51 18.39 -9.44 12.95
N GLU A 52 18.75 -8.48 13.79
CA GLU A 52 18.37 -7.08 13.62
C GLU A 52 18.82 -6.55 12.25
N PRO A 53 17.95 -5.87 11.47
CA PRO A 53 18.29 -5.37 10.15
C PRO A 53 19.35 -4.26 10.20
N SER A 54 20.14 -4.15 9.14
CA SER A 54 21.07 -3.02 8.94
C SER A 54 20.31 -1.69 8.91
N PRO A 55 20.85 -0.60 9.49
CA PRO A 55 20.33 0.75 9.32
C PRO A 55 20.24 1.21 7.86
N GLU A 56 21.01 0.58 6.96
CA GLU A 56 20.99 0.86 5.51
C GLU A 56 19.86 0.15 4.78
N ALA A 57 19.26 -0.87 5.39
CA ALA A 57 18.21 -1.66 4.78
C ALA A 57 16.89 -0.88 4.73
N PHE A 58 16.20 -0.99 3.59
CA PHE A 58 14.87 -0.43 3.40
C PHE A 58 13.80 -1.38 3.96
N MET A 59 12.91 -0.88 4.82
CA MET A 59 11.85 -1.69 5.42
C MET A 59 10.56 -1.65 4.60
N LEU A 60 10.14 -2.83 4.17
CA LEU A 60 8.90 -3.11 3.46
C LEU A 60 7.99 -3.93 4.37
N ALA A 61 6.93 -3.34 4.90
CA ALA A 61 5.82 -4.08 5.50
C ALA A 61 4.52 -3.52 4.92
N GLU A 62 3.45 -4.32 4.93
CA GLU A 62 2.11 -3.85 4.52
C GLU A 62 1.70 -2.56 5.26
N SER A 63 2.29 -2.33 6.43
CA SER A 63 2.12 -1.14 7.28
C SER A 63 3.41 -0.36 7.57
N ALA A 64 4.56 -0.71 6.98
CA ALA A 64 5.85 -0.11 7.38
C ALA A 64 5.84 1.39 7.13
N ALA A 65 6.08 2.17 8.18
CA ALA A 65 6.09 3.62 8.21
C ALA A 65 7.37 4.22 7.59
N GLY A 66 7.50 4.18 6.26
CA GLY A 66 8.44 5.04 5.52
C GLY A 66 7.75 6.26 4.92
N PRO A 67 8.41 7.44 4.74
CA PRO A 67 7.83 8.55 3.99
C PRO A 67 7.47 8.10 2.56
N LEU A 68 6.29 8.50 2.05
CA LEU A 68 5.82 8.15 0.70
C LEU A 68 6.88 8.34 -0.41
N PRO A 69 7.69 9.44 -0.41
CA PRO A 69 8.72 9.62 -1.43
C PRO A 69 9.76 8.50 -1.48
N ARG A 70 10.23 8.01 -0.31
CA ARG A 70 11.21 6.90 -0.29
C ARG A 70 10.61 5.59 -0.78
N ARG A 71 9.33 5.33 -0.48
CA ARG A 71 8.64 4.14 -0.99
C ARG A 71 8.46 4.19 -2.50
N ALA A 72 8.11 5.35 -3.04
CA ALA A 72 7.99 5.56 -4.48
C ALA A 72 9.35 5.40 -5.19
N GLU A 73 10.44 5.90 -4.60
CA GLU A 73 11.80 5.71 -5.13
C GLU A 73 12.19 4.23 -5.20
N ALA A 74 12.00 3.50 -4.09
CA ALA A 74 12.33 2.09 -4.01
C ALA A 74 11.51 1.27 -5.02
N LEU A 75 10.20 1.53 -5.12
CA LEU A 75 9.36 0.84 -6.09
C LEU A 75 9.78 1.14 -7.53
N GLN A 76 10.03 2.41 -7.86
CA GLN A 76 10.47 2.77 -9.20
C GLN A 76 11.79 2.11 -9.59
N ALA A 77 12.74 2.00 -8.64
CA ALA A 77 14.03 1.36 -8.87
C ALA A 77 13.91 -0.15 -9.15
N LEU A 78 12.83 -0.79 -8.70
CA LEU A 78 12.55 -2.21 -8.97
C LEU A 78 11.87 -2.44 -10.33
N LEU A 79 11.30 -1.39 -10.94
CA LEU A 79 10.63 -1.53 -12.23
C LEU A 79 11.65 -1.66 -13.37
N PRO A 80 11.44 -2.59 -14.33
CA PRO A 80 12.22 -2.61 -15.56
C PRO A 80 12.00 -1.31 -16.36
N PRO A 81 12.85 -0.93 -17.33
CA PRO A 81 12.70 0.32 -18.07
C PRO A 81 11.33 0.54 -18.74
N SER A 82 10.63 -0.54 -19.08
CA SER A 82 9.30 -0.54 -19.69
C SER A 82 8.48 -1.73 -19.23
N GLY A 83 7.16 -1.66 -19.41
CA GLY A 83 6.24 -2.73 -19.06
C GLY A 83 5.89 -2.75 -17.57
N TYR A 84 5.51 -3.92 -17.10
CA TYR A 84 5.00 -4.19 -15.76
C TYR A 84 6.11 -4.55 -14.76
N ALA A 85 5.77 -4.95 -13.54
CA ALA A 85 6.71 -5.22 -12.45
C ALA A 85 7.80 -6.23 -12.82
N VAL A 86 7.48 -7.19 -13.70
CA VAL A 86 8.41 -8.20 -14.23
C VAL A 86 8.46 -8.22 -15.76
N GLY A 87 8.17 -7.07 -16.39
CA GLY A 87 8.07 -6.92 -17.85
C GLY A 87 6.65 -7.18 -18.34
N GLU A 88 6.22 -8.45 -18.31
CA GLU A 88 4.84 -8.83 -18.60
C GLU A 88 3.94 -8.69 -17.36
N TRP A 89 2.64 -8.54 -17.57
CA TRP A 89 1.67 -8.46 -16.47
C TRP A 89 1.66 -9.74 -15.65
N SER A 90 1.61 -9.59 -14.34
CA SER A 90 1.73 -10.68 -13.39
C SER A 90 0.91 -10.43 -12.12
N ILE A 91 0.96 -11.41 -11.21
CA ILE A 91 0.40 -11.27 -9.86
C ILE A 91 1.06 -10.15 -9.05
N ALA A 92 2.30 -9.76 -9.39
CA ALA A 92 2.96 -8.64 -8.71
C ALA A 92 2.22 -7.34 -9.00
N ASP A 93 1.77 -7.15 -10.25
CA ASP A 93 1.04 -5.95 -10.66
C ASP A 93 -0.36 -5.92 -10.04
N ALA A 94 -1.05 -7.06 -10.03
CA ALA A 94 -2.34 -7.20 -9.35
C ALA A 94 -2.23 -6.89 -7.85
N ALA A 95 -1.13 -7.28 -7.19
CA ALA A 95 -0.89 -6.98 -5.78
C ALA A 95 -0.52 -5.51 -5.52
N LEU A 96 0.23 -4.87 -6.43
CA LEU A 96 0.68 -3.49 -6.30
C LEU A 96 -0.40 -2.45 -6.64
N THR A 97 -1.30 -2.80 -7.57
CA THR A 97 -2.29 -1.89 -8.14
C THR A 97 -3.16 -1.20 -7.07
N PRO A 98 -3.79 -1.93 -6.12
CA PRO A 98 -4.62 -1.28 -5.11
C PRO A 98 -3.80 -0.32 -4.26
N VAL A 99 -2.61 -0.72 -3.79
CA VAL A 99 -1.76 0.10 -2.92
C VAL A 99 -1.40 1.43 -3.58
N LEU A 100 -0.97 1.39 -4.83
CA LEU A 100 -0.53 2.60 -5.54
C LEU A 100 -1.70 3.50 -5.88
N LYS A 101 -2.83 2.92 -6.33
CA LYS A 101 -3.98 3.75 -6.68
C LYS A 101 -4.66 4.33 -5.44
N PHE A 102 -4.65 3.63 -4.30
CA PHE A 102 -5.05 4.20 -3.02
C PHE A 102 -4.15 5.37 -2.62
N ALA A 103 -2.83 5.25 -2.76
CA ALA A 103 -1.91 6.35 -2.44
C ALA A 103 -2.14 7.57 -3.35
N GLU A 104 -2.28 7.37 -4.66
CA GLU A 104 -2.57 8.45 -5.62
C GLU A 104 -3.92 9.12 -5.31
N MET A 105 -4.99 8.34 -5.16
CA MET A 105 -6.33 8.84 -4.82
C MET A 105 -6.34 9.61 -3.50
N ALA A 106 -5.68 9.08 -2.46
CA ALA A 106 -5.62 9.72 -1.16
C ALA A 106 -4.90 11.08 -1.22
N LEU A 107 -3.80 11.18 -1.98
CA LEU A 107 -3.10 12.44 -2.19
C LEU A 107 -3.95 13.44 -3.01
N GLU A 108 -4.64 12.98 -4.05
CA GLU A 108 -5.53 13.80 -4.89
C GLU A 108 -6.70 14.40 -4.12
N ASN A 109 -7.19 13.69 -3.10
CA ASN A 109 -8.35 14.07 -2.30
C ASN A 109 -7.99 14.59 -0.90
N GLY A 110 -6.69 14.79 -0.59
CA GLY A 110 -6.26 15.27 0.72
C GLY A 110 -6.58 14.31 1.88
N ILE A 111 -6.71 13.01 1.61
CA ILE A 111 -7.11 11.99 2.59
C ILE A 111 -5.87 11.43 3.29
N GLY A 112 -5.67 11.77 4.55
CA GLY A 112 -4.57 11.21 5.34
C GLY A 112 -4.31 11.96 6.64
N THR A 113 -3.19 11.64 7.29
CA THR A 113 -2.75 12.28 8.53
C THR A 113 -1.74 13.41 8.30
N PHE A 114 -1.58 13.86 7.06
CA PHE A 114 -0.72 14.96 6.68
C PHE A 114 -1.51 16.28 6.66
N THR A 115 -0.81 17.41 6.76
CA THR A 115 -1.43 18.72 6.52
C THR A 115 -1.77 18.87 5.04
N GLU A 116 -2.70 19.76 4.71
CA GLU A 116 -3.08 20.04 3.31
C GLU A 116 -1.85 20.40 2.45
N ASP A 117 -0.99 21.29 2.95
CA ASP A 117 0.24 21.68 2.25
C ASP A 117 1.21 20.52 2.04
N ALA A 118 1.39 19.66 3.05
CA ALA A 118 2.23 18.47 2.93
C ALA A 118 1.64 17.46 1.94
N GLY A 119 0.32 17.31 1.89
CA GLY A 119 -0.39 16.49 0.91
C GLY A 119 -0.18 17.01 -0.51
N LYS A 120 -0.36 18.32 -0.75
CA LYS A 120 -0.12 18.97 -2.05
C LYS A 120 1.33 18.80 -2.49
N GLN A 121 2.29 19.06 -1.61
CA GLN A 121 3.70 18.87 -1.90
C GLN A 121 4.04 17.42 -2.23
N ALA A 122 3.45 16.46 -1.51
CA ALA A 122 3.64 15.04 -1.79
C ALA A 122 3.05 14.65 -3.15
N LEU A 123 1.87 15.15 -3.51
CA LEU A 123 1.26 14.93 -4.83
C LEU A 123 2.08 15.54 -5.96
N GLU A 124 2.55 16.78 -5.80
CA GLU A 124 3.43 17.44 -6.77
C GLU A 124 4.73 16.66 -6.96
N THR A 125 5.35 16.24 -5.85
CA THR A 125 6.56 15.42 -5.89
C THR A 125 6.28 14.11 -6.62
N PHE A 126 5.18 13.43 -6.29
CA PHE A 126 4.76 12.17 -6.93
C PHE A 126 4.54 12.31 -8.44
N ARG A 127 4.01 13.45 -8.89
CA ARG A 127 3.79 13.79 -10.30
C ARG A 127 5.01 14.41 -11.00
N SER A 128 6.10 14.68 -10.28
CA SER A 128 7.31 15.25 -10.87
C SER A 128 8.06 14.27 -11.79
N PRO A 129 8.95 14.76 -12.69
CA PRO A 129 9.76 13.90 -13.55
C PRO A 129 10.63 12.87 -12.80
N LYS A 130 10.91 13.10 -11.51
CA LYS A 130 11.61 12.14 -10.64
C LYS A 130 10.92 10.78 -10.61
N PHE A 131 9.60 10.75 -10.74
CA PHE A 131 8.80 9.52 -10.73
C PHE A 131 8.18 9.19 -12.09
N ALA A 132 8.75 9.67 -13.20
CA ALA A 132 8.20 9.47 -14.54
C ALA A 132 8.00 7.97 -14.89
N ARG A 133 8.91 7.09 -14.45
CA ARG A 133 8.80 5.64 -14.72
C ARG A 133 7.65 5.01 -13.93
N LEU A 134 7.46 5.41 -12.67
CA LEU A 134 6.36 4.95 -11.84
C LEU A 134 5.00 5.50 -12.32
N GLN A 135 4.97 6.74 -12.79
CA GLN A 135 3.78 7.31 -13.42
C GLN A 135 3.42 6.54 -14.69
N LYS A 136 4.39 6.26 -15.56
CA LYS A 136 4.15 5.45 -16.76
C LYS A 136 3.62 4.05 -16.42
N TYR A 137 4.18 3.41 -15.39
CA TYR A 137 3.65 2.13 -14.87
C TYR A 137 2.18 2.25 -14.45
N LEU A 138 1.82 3.31 -13.72
CA LEU A 138 0.46 3.53 -13.27
C LEU A 138 -0.51 3.80 -14.42
N GLU A 139 -0.08 4.52 -15.46
CA GLU A 139 -0.86 4.67 -16.69
C GLU A 139 -1.12 3.31 -17.35
N ASP A 140 -0.09 2.47 -17.47
CA ASP A 140 -0.18 1.14 -18.08
C ASP A 140 -1.07 0.18 -17.27
N VAL A 141 -1.10 0.32 -15.94
CA VAL A 141 -2.03 -0.39 -15.05
C VAL A 141 -3.46 0.11 -15.24
N LYS A 142 -3.67 1.43 -15.25
CA LYS A 142 -5.00 2.06 -15.38
C LYS A 142 -5.65 1.78 -16.74
N ALA A 143 -4.85 1.56 -17.79
CA ALA A 143 -5.32 1.24 -19.13
C ALA A 143 -5.83 -0.21 -19.29
N ARG A 144 -5.73 -1.06 -18.26
CA ARG A 144 -6.17 -2.46 -18.36
C ARG A 144 -7.68 -2.60 -18.21
N PRO A 145 -8.34 -3.46 -19.01
CA PRO A 145 -9.75 -3.78 -18.81
C PRO A 145 -10.09 -4.26 -17.39
N SER A 146 -9.18 -5.06 -16.79
CA SER A 146 -9.35 -5.55 -15.41
C SER A 146 -9.35 -4.43 -14.37
N PHE A 147 -8.68 -3.32 -14.63
CA PHE A 147 -8.68 -2.16 -13.73
C PHE A 147 -10.02 -1.42 -13.84
N GLU A 148 -10.48 -1.15 -15.06
CA GLU A 148 -11.76 -0.48 -15.31
C GLU A 148 -12.94 -1.24 -14.69
N GLU A 149 -12.92 -2.58 -14.77
CA GLU A 149 -13.99 -3.43 -14.23
C GLU A 149 -14.02 -3.45 -12.69
N SER A 150 -12.87 -3.27 -12.02
CA SER A 150 -12.74 -3.51 -10.57
C SER A 150 -12.49 -2.27 -9.72
N TYR A 151 -12.07 -1.16 -10.32
CA TYR A 151 -11.75 0.06 -9.58
C TYR A 151 -12.94 1.02 -9.47
N HIS A 152 -13.47 1.17 -8.26
CA HIS A 152 -14.58 2.07 -7.96
C HIS A 152 -14.10 3.24 -7.10
N GLU A 153 -13.67 4.33 -7.75
CA GLU A 153 -12.99 5.46 -7.10
C GLU A 153 -13.81 6.10 -5.97
N VAL A 154 -15.09 6.40 -6.21
CA VAL A 154 -15.97 7.02 -5.21
C VAL A 154 -16.12 6.12 -3.98
N SER A 155 -16.34 4.82 -4.17
CA SER A 155 -16.45 3.87 -3.05
C SER A 155 -15.15 3.79 -2.24
N ASN A 156 -13.99 3.84 -2.91
CA ASN A 156 -12.68 3.84 -2.25
C ASN A 156 -12.43 5.13 -1.46
N ILE A 157 -12.80 6.30 -2.01
CA ILE A 157 -12.76 7.58 -1.29
C ILE A 157 -13.58 7.48 0.00
N CYS A 158 -14.84 7.04 -0.11
CA CYS A 158 -15.75 6.96 1.03
C CYS A 158 -15.29 5.95 2.08
N TYR A 159 -14.72 4.82 1.66
CA TYR A 159 -14.08 3.89 2.58
C TYR A 159 -12.96 4.55 3.38
N CYS A 160 -12.05 5.27 2.71
CA CYS A 160 -10.94 5.94 3.36
C CYS A 160 -11.39 7.07 4.31
N LEU A 161 -12.36 7.89 3.90
CA LEU A 161 -12.91 8.95 4.76
C LEU A 161 -13.54 8.37 6.04
N ASN A 162 -14.35 7.31 5.90
CA ASN A 162 -14.94 6.62 7.04
C ASN A 162 -13.87 6.01 7.95
N TYR A 163 -12.85 5.37 7.39
CA TYR A 163 -11.71 4.86 8.16
C TYR A 163 -11.04 6.00 8.95
N MET A 164 -10.75 7.13 8.29
CA MET A 164 -10.14 8.28 8.95
C MET A 164 -11.01 8.83 10.09
N ALA A 165 -12.31 8.98 9.89
CA ALA A 165 -13.23 9.44 10.95
C ALA A 165 -13.30 8.49 12.15
N VAL A 166 -13.26 7.17 11.94
CA VAL A 166 -13.24 6.17 13.03
C VAL A 166 -11.97 6.27 13.86
N TYR A 167 -10.81 6.42 13.23
CA TYR A 167 -9.52 6.39 13.91
C TYR A 167 -8.96 7.77 14.30
N ARG A 168 -9.63 8.86 13.88
CA ARG A 168 -9.24 10.25 14.18
C ARG A 168 -10.49 11.08 14.55
N PRO A 169 -10.72 11.33 15.86
CA PRO A 169 -11.92 12.00 16.36
C PRO A 169 -12.19 13.41 15.79
N ASN A 170 -11.20 14.06 15.18
CA ASN A 170 -11.28 15.42 14.63
C ASN A 170 -10.95 15.48 13.12
N TYR A 171 -11.05 14.35 12.40
CA TYR A 171 -10.81 14.37 10.96
C TYR A 171 -12.03 14.93 10.21
N GLU A 172 -11.85 16.07 9.56
CA GLU A 172 -12.85 16.71 8.71
C GLU A 172 -12.61 16.28 7.25
N GLY A 173 -13.34 15.25 6.82
CA GLY A 173 -13.31 14.76 5.44
C GLY A 173 -14.40 15.41 4.59
N ASP A 174 -14.15 15.59 3.29
CA ASP A 174 -15.19 15.98 2.33
C ASP A 174 -15.96 14.76 1.83
N TYR A 175 -17.21 14.61 2.29
CA TYR A 175 -18.11 13.51 1.94
C TYR A 175 -19.09 13.85 0.81
N HIS A 176 -18.93 14.98 0.09
CA HIS A 176 -19.93 15.45 -0.88
C HIS A 176 -20.36 14.37 -1.90
N ASN A 177 -19.40 13.58 -2.37
CA ASN A 177 -19.64 12.52 -3.37
C ASN A 177 -20.07 11.17 -2.75
N CYS A 178 -19.97 10.99 -1.43
CA CYS A 178 -20.27 9.72 -0.77
C CYS A 178 -21.76 9.40 -0.69
N ILE A 179 -22.59 10.45 -0.61
CA ILE A 179 -24.05 10.36 -0.55
C ILE A 179 -24.64 9.72 -1.82
N GLN A 180 -23.95 9.81 -2.96
CA GLN A 180 -24.43 9.28 -4.25
C GLN A 180 -24.08 7.79 -4.47
N SER A 181 -23.26 7.18 -3.62
CA SER A 181 -22.64 5.86 -3.88
C SER A 181 -23.33 4.66 -3.19
N ASN A 182 -24.52 4.84 -2.60
CA ASN A 182 -25.15 3.86 -1.69
C ASN A 182 -24.29 3.46 -0.48
N PHE A 183 -23.22 4.21 -0.19
CA PHE A 183 -22.57 4.18 1.11
C PHE A 183 -23.39 5.06 2.07
N GLU A 184 -24.37 4.45 2.74
CA GLU A 184 -24.96 5.08 3.92
C GLU A 184 -23.84 5.40 4.91
N VAL A 185 -23.68 6.69 5.20
CA VAL A 185 -22.82 7.24 6.24
C VAL A 185 -23.55 6.99 7.56
N GLU A 186 -23.59 5.74 8.02
CA GLU A 186 -24.02 5.48 9.38
C GLU A 186 -22.90 5.88 10.35
N ALA A 187 -23.18 6.93 11.09
CA ALA A 187 -22.41 7.36 12.24
C ALA A 187 -22.33 6.22 13.26
N GLY A 188 -21.28 5.42 13.16
CA GLY A 188 -20.99 4.33 14.08
C GLY A 188 -20.88 3.00 13.37
N TYR A 189 -19.65 2.54 13.18
CA TYR A 189 -19.34 1.13 12.97
C TYR A 189 -19.79 0.32 14.20
N ARG A 190 -21.08 0.06 14.33
CA ARG A 190 -21.64 -1.01 15.14
C ARG A 190 -22.59 -1.82 14.26
N GLY A 191 -21.98 -2.78 13.57
CA GLY A 191 -22.62 -4.03 13.20
C GLY A 191 -23.74 -3.93 12.17
N HIS A 192 -23.37 -3.75 10.90
CA HIS A 192 -24.14 -4.31 9.80
C HIS A 192 -23.17 -4.88 8.76
N GLU A 193 -23.21 -6.21 8.60
CA GLU A 193 -22.49 -6.96 7.58
C GLU A 193 -22.96 -6.49 6.19
N LYS A 194 -22.20 -5.61 5.54
CA LYS A 194 -22.34 -5.42 4.09
C LYS A 194 -21.77 -6.64 3.36
N PRO A 195 -22.35 -7.03 2.21
CA PRO A 195 -21.95 -8.24 1.51
C PRO A 195 -20.49 -8.10 1.06
N GLN A 196 -19.61 -8.90 1.65
CA GLN A 196 -18.31 -9.17 1.03
C GLN A 196 -18.59 -9.94 -0.25
N SER A 197 -18.17 -9.40 -1.38
CA SER A 197 -18.18 -10.13 -2.64
C SER A 197 -17.25 -11.34 -2.48
N PHE A 198 -17.80 -12.55 -2.62
CA PHE A 198 -16.99 -13.76 -2.70
C PHE A 198 -16.69 -14.03 -4.17
N VAL A 199 -15.43 -14.32 -4.48
CA VAL A 199 -15.02 -14.74 -5.81
C VAL A 199 -15.07 -16.26 -5.85
N GLU A 200 -16.05 -16.82 -6.57
CA GLU A 200 -16.10 -18.26 -6.83
C GLU A 200 -15.29 -18.58 -8.09
N LEU A 201 -14.18 -19.30 -7.90
CA LEU A 201 -13.42 -19.85 -9.01
C LEU A 201 -14.19 -21.02 -9.61
N LYS A 202 -14.90 -20.78 -10.73
CA LYS A 202 -15.46 -21.86 -11.54
C LYS A 202 -14.32 -22.66 -12.16
N ARG A 203 -14.16 -23.91 -11.74
CA ARG A 203 -13.24 -24.89 -12.33
C ARG A 203 -13.91 -25.59 -13.51
#